data_AF-A0A645J6P0-F1
#
_entry.id   AF-A0A645J6P0-F1
#
_cell.length_a   1.000
_cell.length_b   1.000
_cell.length_c   1.000
_cell.angle_alpha   90.00
_cell.angle_beta   90.00
_cell.angle_gamma   90.00
#
_symmetry.space_group_name_H-M   'P 1'
#
loop_
_entity.id
_entity.type
_entity.pdbx_description
1 polymer ?
#
loop_
_entity_poly.entity_id
_entity_poly.type
_entity_poly.pdbx_seq_one_letter_code
_entity_poly.pdbx_strand_id
1 'polypeptide(L)' 'MDSITIPDGVTEIEYSAFYKCIKLSRVTIPASVTKIGEGVFEECDKLTAICYGDYGEQYCKKNGIDYIMG' A
#
# COMPACT_ATOMS: atom_id res chain seq x y z
N MET A 1 -5.67 0.58 14.34
CA MET A 1 -4.64 1.19 13.49
C MET A 1 -5.34 1.86 12.35
N ASP A 2 -5.21 3.17 12.21
CA ASP A 2 -5.80 3.96 11.12
C ASP A 2 -4.76 4.37 10.07
N SER A 3 -3.47 4.33 10.42
CA SER A 3 -2.37 4.70 9.56
C SER A 3 -1.17 3.76 9.73
N ILE A 4 -0.50 3.44 8.62
CA ILE A 4 0.72 2.64 8.58
C ILE A 4 1.74 3.35 7.70
N THR A 5 2.99 3.40 8.16
CA THR A 5 4.13 3.80 7.32
C THR A 5 5.01 2.57 7.16
N ILE A 6 5.21 2.15 5.92
CA ILE A 6 6.16 1.08 5.63
C ILE A 6 7.57 1.67 5.78
N PRO A 7 8.44 1.08 6.62
CA PRO A 7 9.77 1.61 6.85
C PRO A 7 10.61 1.66 5.56
N ASP A 8 11.47 2.67 5.48
CA ASP A 8 12.50 2.75 4.45
C ASP A 8 13.39 1.51 4.53
N GLY A 9 13.68 0.91 3.37
CA GLY A 9 14.46 -0.33 3.26
C GLY A 9 13.63 -1.60 3.16
N VAL A 10 12.31 -1.54 3.39
CA VAL A 10 11.42 -2.62 2.97
C VAL A 10 11.35 -2.64 1.45
N THR A 11 11.68 -3.79 0.86
CA THR A 11 11.67 -4.01 -0.58
C THR A 11 10.48 -4.82 -1.06
N GLU A 12 9.89 -5.63 -0.18
CA GLU A 12 8.78 -6.52 -0.48
C GLU A 12 7.69 -6.47 0.60
N ILE A 13 6.44 -6.42 0.17
CA ILE A 13 5.24 -6.63 1.01
C ILE A 13 4.60 -7.95 0.57
N GLU A 14 4.53 -8.92 1.47
CA GLU A 14 4.03 -10.26 1.16
C GLU A 14 2.51 -10.31 0.96
N TYR A 15 2.05 -11.41 0.36
CA TYR A 15 0.64 -11.71 0.09
C TYR A 15 -0.26 -11.45 1.30
N SER A 16 -1.37 -10.75 1.09
CA SER A 16 -2.40 -10.47 2.11
C SER A 16 -1.92 -9.79 3.41
N ALA A 17 -0.76 -9.13 3.43
CA ALA A 17 -0.18 -8.55 4.65
C ALA A 17 -1.11 -7.58 5.42
N PHE A 18 -1.99 -6.87 4.71
CA PHE A 18 -2.99 -5.97 5.31
C PHE A 18 -4.43 -6.34 4.92
N TYR A 19 -4.68 -7.60 4.54
CA TYR A 19 -6.02 -8.07 4.18
C TYR A 19 -7.04 -7.78 5.30
N LYS A 20 -8.23 -7.28 4.93
CA LYS A 20 -9.32 -6.94 5.86
C LYS A 20 -8.97 -5.92 6.94
N CYS A 21 -7.97 -5.06 6.71
CA CYS A 21 -7.69 -3.94 7.60
C CYS A 21 -8.73 -2.82 7.41
N ILE A 22 -10.01 -3.08 7.71
CA ILE A 22 -11.16 -2.17 7.51
C ILE A 22 -11.06 -0.82 8.25
N LYS A 23 -10.16 -0.72 9.24
CA LYS A 23 -9.89 0.51 9.99
C LYS A 23 -8.72 1.30 9.41
N LEU A 24 -7.93 0.71 8.52
CA LEU A 24 -6.78 1.36 7.89
C LEU A 24 -7.29 2.38 6.89
N SER A 25 -7.00 3.64 7.17
CA SER A 25 -7.37 4.79 6.33
C SER A 25 -6.18 5.34 5.55
N ARG A 26 -4.95 5.08 6.00
CA ARG A 26 -3.74 5.56 5.33
C ARG A 26 -2.63 4.51 5.34
N VAL A 27 -1.98 4.35 4.20
CA VAL A 27 -0.68 3.65 4.12
C VAL A 27 0.31 4.51 3.36
N THR A 28 1.55 4.58 3.84
CA THR A 28 2.67 5.16 3.07
C THR A 28 3.53 4.03 2.54
N ILE A 29 3.70 3.98 1.21
CA ILE A 29 4.52 3.00 0.49
C ILE A 29 5.77 3.73 -0.03
N PRO A 30 6.97 3.48 0.51
CA PRO A 30 8.19 4.15 0.10
C PRO A 30 8.71 3.62 -1.25
N ALA A 31 9.56 4.41 -1.90
CA ALA A 31 10.17 4.06 -3.20
C ALA A 31 11.09 2.83 -3.15
N SER A 32 11.50 2.38 -1.95
CA SER A 32 12.26 1.14 -1.80
C SER A 32 11.43 -0.11 -2.11
N VAL A 33 10.11 -0.03 -2.05
CA VAL A 33 9.22 -1.17 -2.32
C VAL A 33 9.18 -1.43 -3.83
N THR A 34 9.67 -2.61 -4.22
CA THR A 34 9.74 -3.06 -5.62
C THR A 34 8.91 -4.32 -5.87
N LYS A 35 8.26 -4.85 -4.81
CA LYS A 35 7.35 -6.00 -4.91
C LYS A 35 6.23 -5.88 -3.88
N ILE A 36 4.99 -6.03 -4.36
CA ILE A 36 3.79 -6.08 -3.50
C ILE A 36 2.97 -7.30 -3.93
N GLY A 37 2.66 -8.15 -2.96
CA GLY A 37 1.86 -9.35 -3.15
C GLY A 37 0.43 -9.06 -3.64
N GLU A 38 -0.23 -10.11 -4.10
CA GLU A 38 -1.65 -10.07 -4.40
C GLU A 38 -2.47 -9.89 -3.12
N GLY A 39 -3.61 -9.18 -3.23
CA GLY A 39 -4.58 -9.04 -2.13
C GLY A 39 -4.09 -8.25 -0.90
N VAL A 40 -2.92 -7.57 -0.98
CA VAL A 40 -2.30 -6.93 0.20
C VAL A 40 -3.24 -5.96 0.91
N PHE A 41 -4.03 -5.19 0.17
CA PHE A 41 -5.00 -4.23 0.71
C PHE A 41 -6.45 -4.59 0.36
N GLU A 42 -6.73 -5.86 0.06
CA GLU A 42 -8.08 -6.29 -0.22
C GLU A 42 -8.97 -6.15 1.04
N GLU A 43 -10.22 -5.71 0.84
CA GLU A 43 -11.17 -5.35 1.91
C GLU A 43 -10.67 -4.25 2.87
N CYS A 44 -9.82 -3.35 2.38
CA CYS A 44 -9.44 -2.11 3.09
C CYS A 44 -10.24 -0.91 2.57
N ASP A 45 -11.57 -0.92 2.78
CA ASP A 45 -12.53 -0.03 2.11
C ASP A 45 -12.34 1.48 2.34
N LYS A 46 -11.53 1.88 3.32
CA LYS A 46 -11.28 3.28 3.69
C LYS A 46 -9.88 3.76 3.31
N LEU A 47 -9.10 2.92 2.64
CA LEU A 47 -7.68 3.14 2.43
C LEU A 47 -7.42 4.21 1.37
N THR A 48 -6.61 5.20 1.73
CA THR A 48 -5.88 6.03 0.77
C THR A 48 -4.38 5.77 0.93
N ALA A 49 -3.70 5.45 -0.16
CA ALA A 49 -2.25 5.26 -0.16
C ALA A 49 -1.51 6.57 -0.49
N ILE A 50 -0.31 6.73 0.08
CA ILE A 50 0.69 7.68 -0.40
C ILE A 50 1.79 6.82 -1.01
N CYS A 51 1.92 6.86 -2.33
CA CYS A 51 2.83 5.98 -3.08
C CYS A 51 4.05 6.85 -3.49
N TYR A 52 5.25 6.49 -3.04
CA TYR A 52 6.51 7.07 -3.49
C TYR A 52 7.14 6.14 -4.51
N GLY A 53 7.48 6.66 -5.69
CA GLY A 53 8.16 5.90 -6.75
C GLY A 53 7.25 5.02 -7.60
N ASP A 54 7.74 4.69 -8.79
CA ASP A 54 6.94 4.14 -9.89
C ASP A 54 6.23 2.82 -9.55
N TYR A 55 6.86 1.93 -8.77
CA TYR A 55 6.29 0.60 -8.51
C TYR A 55 5.04 0.69 -7.63
N GLY A 56 5.12 1.45 -6.53
CA GLY A 56 3.97 1.67 -5.65
C GLY A 56 2.82 2.28 -6.42
N GLU A 57 3.07 3.33 -7.19
CA GLU A 57 2.06 4.00 -8.03
C GLU A 57 1.40 3.05 -9.04
N GLN A 58 2.19 2.25 -9.75
CA GLN A 58 1.67 1.25 -10.70
C GLN A 58 0.78 0.22 -10.00
N TYR A 59 1.17 -0.24 -8.80
CA TYR A 59 0.37 -1.14 -7.99
C TYR A 59 -0.95 -0.48 -7.54
N CYS A 60 -0.86 0.73 -6.97
CA CYS A 60 -2.00 1.52 -6.50
C CYS A 60 -3.03 1.68 -7.66
N LYS A 61 -2.56 2.07 -8.85
CA LYS A 61 -3.36 2.21 -10.08
C LYS A 61 -3.96 0.90 -10.57
N LYS A 62 -3.18 -0.19 -10.63
CA LYS A 62 -3.62 -1.49 -11.14
C LYS A 62 -4.76 -2.08 -10.30
N ASN A 63 -4.74 -1.88 -8.99
CA ASN A 63 -5.69 -2.47 -8.05
C ASN A 63 -6.85 -1.52 -7.69
N GLY A 64 -6.94 -0.34 -8.32
CA GLY A 64 -8.00 0.62 -8.04
C GLY A 64 -7.99 1.16 -6.61
N ILE A 65 -6.83 1.20 -5.97
CA ILE A 65 -6.66 1.77 -4.63
C ILE A 65 -6.56 3.29 -4.79
N ASP A 66 -7.31 4.06 -4.01
CA ASP A 66 -7.15 5.53 -4.01
C ASP A 66 -5.76 5.91 -3.52
N TYR A 67 -5.07 6.79 -4.25
CA TYR A 67 -3.71 7.19 -3.89
C TYR A 67 -3.38 8.64 -4.23
N ILE A 68 -2.40 9.16 -3.49
CA ILE A 68 -1.77 10.46 -3.71
C ILE A 68 -0.29 10.21 -4.02
N MET A 69 0.25 11.02 -4.93
CA MET A 69 1.67 11.01 -5.28
C MET A 69 2.47 11.73 -4.19
N GLY A 70 3.51 11.07 -3.68
CA GLY A 70 4.39 11.56 -2.63
C GLY A 70 5.70 12.16 -3.14
#